data_AF-A0A8S1DIT7-F1
#
_entry.id   AF-A0A8S1DIT7-F1
#
_cell.length_a   1.000
_cell.length_b   1.000
_cell.length_c   1.000
_cell.angle_alpha   90.00
_cell.angle_beta   90.00
_cell.angle_gamma   90.00
#
_symmetry.space_group_name_H-M   'P 1'
#
loop_
_entity.id
_entity.type
_entity.pdbx_description
1 polymer ?
#
loop_
_entity_poly.entity_id
_entity_poly.type
_entity_poly.pdbx_seq_one_letter_code
_entity_poly.pdbx_strand_id
1 'polypeptide(L)'
;MNTEEKDSSFVIWTKLCRLFPILTGENPETFASEEEVAEAVSYFMAVGQTNQCCKLVWAEIEAIILHQIAPRFWEIFTAVPESEKAAFDAFHSAITLLFKKLMLFESTVKTLSLLEPNSGGKFESIVQGVLLAKAPYNHQRVVKMFFGLSFKVFCHSENTHDESLEELICQGCSQESERCMCKEILKKFSEANNHLVRLGLMERLAGEQLRELLQMRIKSYVQELCKGSFSSHLAELESWLETVVMAWLNCVYEEQDDVAHSLVLELSIVKLRHFLYETYTKIRVEEFFNIIIGKLLRHRD
;
A
#
# COMPACT_ATOMS: atom_id res chain seq x y z
N MET A 1 -25.87 -36.33 30.19
CA MET A 1 -25.59 -35.26 29.20
C MET A 1 -26.87 -35.05 28.43
N ASN A 2 -27.59 -34.02 28.87
CA ASN A 2 -29.05 -33.93 28.79
C ASN A 2 -29.50 -33.43 27.42
N THR A 3 -30.66 -33.92 26.99
CA THR A 3 -31.38 -33.49 25.78
C THR A 3 -31.63 -31.99 25.72
N GLU A 4 -31.72 -31.30 26.86
CA GLU A 4 -31.89 -29.83 26.96
C GLU A 4 -30.63 -29.02 26.57
N GLU A 5 -29.41 -29.52 26.85
CA GLU A 5 -28.16 -28.84 26.43
C GLU A 5 -27.95 -28.92 24.91
N LYS A 6 -28.39 -30.02 24.29
CA LYS A 6 -28.34 -30.19 22.84
C LYS A 6 -29.30 -29.25 22.11
N ASP A 7 -30.49 -29.01 22.68
CA ASP A 7 -31.51 -28.14 22.09
C ASP A 7 -31.07 -26.66 22.14
N SER A 8 -30.50 -26.24 23.28
CA SER A 8 -29.94 -24.89 23.44
C SER A 8 -28.75 -24.63 22.49
N SER A 9 -27.84 -25.60 22.35
CA SER A 9 -26.69 -25.48 21.44
C SER A 9 -27.10 -25.39 19.96
N PHE A 10 -28.14 -26.12 19.56
CA PHE A 10 -28.66 -26.09 18.19
C PHE A 10 -29.33 -24.76 17.85
N VAL A 11 -30.08 -24.17 18.79
CA VAL A 11 -30.70 -22.85 18.61
C VAL A 11 -29.64 -21.74 18.50
N ILE A 12 -28.60 -21.79 19.33
CA ILE A 12 -27.45 -20.86 19.28
C ILE A 12 -26.78 -20.95 17.91
N TRP A 13 -26.47 -22.16 17.43
CA TRP A 13 -25.83 -22.37 16.13
C TRP A 13 -26.68 -21.85 14.96
N THR A 14 -27.99 -22.08 15.00
CA THR A 14 -28.90 -21.64 13.93
C THR A 14 -29.00 -20.12 13.88
N LYS A 15 -29.12 -19.45 15.03
CA LYS A 15 -29.09 -17.98 15.10
C LYS A 15 -27.74 -17.42 14.65
N LEU A 16 -26.63 -18.10 14.99
CA LEU A 16 -25.29 -17.68 14.59
C LEU A 16 -25.07 -17.78 13.08
N CYS A 17 -25.52 -18.88 12.44
CA CYS A 17 -25.43 -19.06 10.99
C CYS A 17 -26.29 -18.03 10.23
N ARG A 18 -27.46 -17.69 10.76
CA ARG A 18 -28.32 -16.65 10.17
C ARG A 18 -27.69 -15.26 10.27
N LEU A 19 -26.97 -15.00 11.35
CA LEU A 19 -26.27 -13.74 11.57
C LEU A 19 -24.97 -13.65 10.76
N PHE A 20 -24.31 -14.80 10.56
CA PHE A 20 -23.03 -14.92 9.87
C PHE A 20 -23.09 -16.04 8.82
N PRO A 21 -23.61 -15.76 7.61
CA PRO A 21 -23.73 -16.73 6.52
C PRO A 21 -22.39 -17.36 6.12
N ILE A 22 -21.27 -16.72 6.44
CA ILE A 22 -19.93 -17.26 6.19
C ILE A 22 -19.70 -18.62 6.86
N LEU A 23 -20.37 -18.90 7.98
CA LEU A 23 -20.25 -20.16 8.71
C LEU A 23 -20.90 -21.35 7.98
N THR A 24 -21.85 -21.08 7.07
CA THR A 24 -22.51 -22.11 6.25
C THR A 24 -21.93 -22.18 4.84
N GLY A 25 -20.91 -21.36 4.52
CA GLY A 25 -20.36 -21.23 3.18
C GLY A 25 -21.25 -20.41 2.24
N GLU A 26 -22.28 -19.75 2.76
CA GLU A 26 -23.12 -18.82 2.02
C GLU A 26 -22.42 -17.45 1.86
N ASN A 27 -22.92 -16.63 0.93
CA ASN A 27 -22.31 -15.33 0.67
C ASN A 27 -22.45 -14.42 1.91
N PRO A 28 -21.36 -13.81 2.42
CA PRO A 28 -21.40 -12.85 3.53
C PRO A 28 -22.33 -11.64 3.30
N GLU A 29 -22.73 -11.38 2.06
CA GLU A 29 -23.72 -10.35 1.71
C GLU A 29 -25.17 -10.75 2.04
N THR A 30 -25.44 -11.96 2.53
CA THR A 30 -26.81 -12.34 2.89
C THR A 30 -27.21 -11.59 4.17
N PHE A 31 -28.00 -10.53 4.01
CA PHE A 31 -28.27 -9.57 5.08
C PHE A 31 -29.34 -10.10 6.05
N ALA A 32 -29.02 -10.12 7.34
CA ALA A 32 -30.01 -10.05 8.40
C ALA A 32 -30.48 -8.58 8.54
N SER A 33 -31.75 -8.35 8.88
CA SER A 33 -32.22 -6.99 9.14
C SER A 33 -31.56 -6.40 10.40
N GLU A 34 -31.50 -5.07 10.52
CA GLU A 34 -30.94 -4.44 11.73
C GLU A 34 -31.66 -4.90 13.01
N GLU A 35 -32.97 -5.15 12.93
CA GLU A 35 -33.76 -5.70 14.02
C GLU A 35 -33.34 -7.13 14.38
N GLU A 36 -33.12 -7.99 13.37
CA GLU A 36 -32.64 -9.36 13.58
C GLU A 36 -31.23 -9.38 14.19
N VAL A 37 -30.36 -8.47 13.76
CA VAL A 37 -29.01 -8.29 14.34
C VAL A 37 -29.13 -7.89 15.81
N ALA A 38 -29.94 -6.88 16.13
CA ALA A 38 -30.12 -6.41 17.51
C ALA A 38 -30.70 -7.49 18.44
N GLU A 39 -31.68 -8.26 17.95
CA GLU A 39 -32.27 -9.37 18.70
C GLU A 39 -31.23 -10.47 18.96
N ALA A 40 -30.48 -10.87 17.94
CA ALA A 40 -29.45 -11.91 18.05
C ALA A 40 -28.30 -11.48 18.99
N VAL A 41 -27.85 -10.23 18.88
CA VAL A 41 -26.82 -9.65 19.77
C VAL A 41 -27.28 -9.67 21.22
N SER A 42 -28.51 -9.22 21.49
CA SER A 42 -29.10 -9.23 22.84
C SER A 42 -29.20 -10.64 23.40
N TYR A 43 -29.58 -11.60 22.56
CA TYR A 43 -29.64 -13.02 22.93
C TYR A 43 -28.26 -13.58 23.30
N PHE A 44 -27.23 -13.36 22.47
CA PHE A 44 -25.88 -13.87 22.76
C PHE A 44 -25.26 -13.26 24.02
N MET A 45 -25.53 -11.97 24.27
CA MET A 45 -25.13 -11.32 25.53
C MET A 45 -25.84 -11.93 26.74
N ALA A 46 -27.14 -12.19 26.65
CA ALA A 46 -27.91 -12.78 27.75
C ALA A 46 -27.47 -14.21 28.09
N VAL A 47 -27.06 -14.99 27.09
CA VAL A 47 -26.59 -16.38 27.26
C VAL A 47 -25.10 -16.44 27.63
N GLY A 48 -24.37 -15.33 27.54
CA GLY A 48 -22.93 -15.26 27.90
C GLY A 48 -22.00 -15.98 26.93
N GLN A 49 -22.44 -16.27 25.71
CA GLN A 49 -21.69 -17.06 24.70
C GLN A 49 -20.98 -16.19 23.65
N THR A 50 -21.02 -14.86 23.81
CA THR A 50 -20.48 -13.87 22.86
C THR A 50 -19.03 -14.16 22.46
N ASN A 51 -18.16 -14.44 23.44
CA ASN A 51 -16.74 -14.71 23.18
C ASN A 51 -16.51 -15.96 22.32
N GLN A 52 -17.28 -17.03 22.54
CA GLN A 52 -17.14 -18.26 21.78
C GLN A 52 -17.67 -18.10 20.36
N CYS A 53 -18.81 -17.39 20.20
CA CYS A 53 -19.37 -17.04 18.90
C CYS A 53 -18.39 -16.19 18.08
N CYS A 54 -17.86 -15.10 18.65
CA CYS A 54 -16.90 -14.25 17.95
C CYS A 54 -15.64 -15.02 17.55
N LYS A 55 -15.10 -15.89 18.42
CA LYS A 55 -13.92 -16.71 18.08
C LYS A 55 -14.16 -17.61 16.87
N LEU A 56 -15.33 -18.24 16.76
CA LEU A 56 -15.67 -19.09 15.62
C LEU A 56 -15.73 -18.28 14.32
N VAL A 57 -16.42 -17.14 14.35
CA VAL A 57 -16.57 -16.28 13.17
C VAL A 57 -15.21 -15.70 12.74
N TRP A 58 -14.37 -15.25 13.69
CA TRP A 58 -13.02 -14.78 13.38
C TRP A 58 -12.14 -15.88 12.78
N ALA A 59 -12.21 -17.10 13.31
CA ALA A 59 -11.47 -18.24 12.77
C ALA A 59 -11.91 -18.57 11.34
N GLU A 60 -13.21 -18.46 11.03
CA GLU A 60 -13.72 -18.69 9.67
C GLU A 60 -13.28 -17.58 8.70
N ILE A 61 -13.33 -16.31 9.12
CA ILE A 61 -12.79 -15.19 8.33
C ILE A 61 -11.31 -15.43 8.02
N GLU A 62 -10.51 -15.78 9.03
CA GLU A 62 -9.09 -16.09 8.87
C GLU A 62 -8.88 -17.26 7.89
N ALA A 63 -9.65 -18.35 8.02
CA ALA A 63 -9.57 -19.50 7.13
C ALA A 63 -9.90 -19.14 5.67
N ILE A 64 -10.95 -18.36 5.43
CA ILE A 64 -11.32 -17.91 4.08
C ILE A 64 -10.21 -17.02 3.48
N ILE A 65 -9.68 -16.07 4.26
CA ILE A 65 -8.59 -15.22 3.79
C ILE A 65 -7.36 -16.07 3.47
N LEU A 66 -6.98 -16.99 4.36
CA LEU A 66 -5.77 -17.80 4.25
C LEU A 66 -5.82 -18.79 3.09
N HIS A 67 -6.95 -19.45 2.89
CA HIS A 67 -7.07 -20.56 1.95
C HIS A 67 -7.65 -20.16 0.59
N GLN A 68 -8.41 -19.05 0.51
CA GLN A 68 -9.09 -18.65 -0.72
C GLN A 68 -8.60 -17.31 -1.27
N ILE A 69 -8.46 -16.28 -0.42
CA ILE A 69 -8.18 -14.92 -0.88
C ILE A 69 -6.68 -14.71 -1.10
N ALA A 70 -5.86 -14.98 -0.09
CA ALA A 70 -4.41 -14.75 -0.14
C ALA A 70 -3.72 -15.51 -1.28
N PRO A 71 -4.00 -16.81 -1.53
CA PRO A 71 -3.36 -17.52 -2.64
C PRO A 71 -3.69 -16.91 -4.00
N ARG A 72 -4.95 -16.53 -4.23
CA ARG A 72 -5.39 -15.90 -5.49
C ARG A 72 -4.80 -14.51 -5.68
N PHE A 73 -4.67 -13.74 -4.60
CA PHE A 73 -3.98 -12.45 -4.63
C PHE A 73 -2.52 -12.63 -5.05
N TRP A 74 -1.82 -13.58 -4.43
CA TRP A 74 -0.39 -13.79 -4.66
C TRP A 74 -0.05 -14.49 -5.99
N GLU A 75 -1.00 -15.23 -6.57
CA GLU A 75 -0.84 -15.87 -7.88
C GLU A 75 -0.41 -14.86 -8.97
N ILE A 76 -0.95 -13.65 -8.91
CA ILE A 76 -0.65 -12.54 -9.84
C ILE A 76 0.83 -12.13 -9.78
N PHE A 77 1.50 -12.35 -8.67
CA PHE A 77 2.89 -11.96 -8.41
C PHE A 77 3.91 -13.06 -8.67
N THR A 78 3.45 -14.25 -9.08
CA THR A 78 4.34 -15.40 -9.33
C THR A 78 5.11 -15.25 -10.64
N ALA A 79 4.48 -14.70 -11.67
CA ALA A 79 5.11 -14.38 -12.94
C ALA A 79 5.76 -13.00 -12.87
N VAL A 80 7.01 -12.88 -13.32
CA VAL A 80 7.67 -11.59 -13.45
C VAL A 80 7.10 -10.88 -14.69
N PRO A 81 6.51 -9.69 -14.55
CA PRO A 81 5.97 -8.97 -15.69
C PRO A 81 7.07 -8.54 -16.67
N GLU A 82 6.79 -8.62 -17.97
CA GLU A 82 7.74 -8.28 -19.04
C GLU A 82 7.98 -6.76 -19.17
N SER A 83 7.02 -5.94 -18.73
CA SER A 83 7.10 -4.47 -18.80
C SER A 83 6.61 -3.79 -17.53
N GLU A 84 7.05 -2.55 -17.29
CA GLU A 84 6.58 -1.70 -16.19
C GLU A 84 5.07 -1.49 -16.23
N LYS A 85 4.50 -1.31 -17.43
CA LYS A 85 3.06 -1.14 -17.61
C LYS A 85 2.28 -2.41 -17.24
N ALA A 86 2.77 -3.59 -17.66
CA ALA A 86 2.16 -4.86 -17.28
C ALA A 86 2.22 -5.08 -15.77
N ALA A 87 3.35 -4.78 -15.12
CA ALA A 87 3.46 -4.83 -13.66
C ALA A 87 2.50 -3.87 -12.97
N PHE A 88 2.36 -2.66 -13.51
CA PHE A 88 1.47 -1.65 -12.96
C PHE A 88 0.00 -2.10 -12.99
N ASP A 89 -0.47 -2.57 -14.16
CA ASP A 89 -1.86 -3.01 -14.31
C ASP A 89 -2.14 -4.31 -13.51
N ALA A 90 -1.14 -5.21 -13.40
CA ALA A 90 -1.24 -6.40 -12.57
C ALA A 90 -1.37 -6.06 -11.07
N PHE A 91 -0.56 -5.13 -10.57
CA PHE A 91 -0.63 -4.68 -9.18
C PHE A 91 -1.97 -4.01 -8.86
N HIS A 92 -2.40 -3.07 -9.71
CA HIS A 92 -3.69 -2.39 -9.56
C HIS A 92 -4.84 -3.41 -9.53
N SER A 93 -4.89 -4.31 -10.52
CA SER A 93 -5.93 -5.35 -10.58
C SER A 93 -5.94 -6.26 -9.36
N ALA A 94 -4.76 -6.66 -8.86
CA ALA A 94 -4.63 -7.50 -7.68
C ALA A 94 -5.18 -6.81 -6.42
N ILE A 95 -4.84 -5.54 -6.21
CA ILE A 95 -5.31 -4.74 -5.08
C ILE A 95 -6.81 -4.48 -5.17
N THR A 96 -7.34 -4.12 -6.34
CA THR A 96 -8.78 -3.93 -6.54
C THR A 96 -9.57 -5.22 -6.29
N LEU A 97 -9.05 -6.36 -6.75
CA LEU A 97 -9.68 -7.66 -6.48
C LEU A 97 -9.64 -8.01 -4.98
N LEU A 98 -8.49 -7.81 -4.34
CA LEU A 98 -8.32 -8.04 -2.90
C LEU A 98 -9.31 -7.18 -2.10
N PHE A 99 -9.34 -5.88 -2.40
CA PHE A 99 -10.25 -4.94 -1.77
C PHE A 99 -11.71 -5.38 -1.94
N LYS A 100 -12.15 -5.66 -3.16
CA LYS A 100 -13.51 -6.13 -3.43
C LYS A 100 -13.86 -7.39 -2.64
N LYS A 101 -12.93 -8.33 -2.50
CA LYS A 101 -13.16 -9.58 -1.73
C LYS A 101 -13.20 -9.35 -0.23
N LEU A 102 -12.36 -8.48 0.30
CA LEU A 102 -12.33 -8.17 1.74
C LEU A 102 -13.51 -7.29 2.17
N MET A 103 -14.00 -6.40 1.30
CA MET A 103 -15.19 -5.58 1.58
C MET A 103 -16.46 -6.41 1.75
N LEU A 104 -16.49 -7.67 1.27
CA LEU A 104 -17.61 -8.57 1.54
C LEU A 104 -17.77 -8.86 3.04
N PHE A 105 -16.70 -8.77 3.83
CA PHE A 105 -16.76 -8.97 5.28
C PHE A 105 -17.21 -7.73 6.06
N GLU A 106 -17.47 -6.59 5.40
CA GLU A 106 -17.75 -5.32 6.10
C GLU A 106 -18.95 -5.44 7.05
N SER A 107 -20.05 -6.04 6.61
CA SER A 107 -21.24 -6.29 7.44
C SER A 107 -20.93 -7.22 8.61
N THR A 108 -20.21 -8.31 8.34
CA THR A 108 -19.80 -9.30 9.34
C THR A 108 -18.94 -8.65 10.42
N VAL A 109 -17.96 -7.84 10.03
CA VAL A 109 -17.06 -7.12 10.96
C VAL A 109 -17.84 -6.09 11.77
N LYS A 110 -18.78 -5.34 11.16
CA LYS A 110 -19.67 -4.43 11.88
C LYS A 110 -20.48 -5.17 12.94
N THR A 111 -21.10 -6.30 12.59
CA THR A 111 -21.85 -7.11 13.56
C THR A 111 -20.96 -7.68 14.66
N LEU A 112 -19.74 -8.13 14.34
CA LEU A 112 -18.76 -8.56 15.34
C LEU A 112 -18.36 -7.45 16.29
N SER A 113 -18.24 -6.20 15.82
CA SER A 113 -17.92 -5.06 16.68
C SER A 113 -19.03 -4.74 17.71
N LEU A 114 -20.29 -5.08 17.41
CA LEU A 114 -21.39 -4.97 18.37
C LEU A 114 -21.31 -6.04 19.47
N LEU A 115 -20.81 -7.23 19.12
CA LEU A 115 -20.63 -8.35 20.05
C LEU A 115 -19.33 -8.22 20.87
N GLU A 116 -18.26 -7.71 20.25
CA GLU A 116 -16.93 -7.55 20.83
C GLU A 116 -16.47 -6.09 20.63
N PRO A 117 -16.90 -5.13 21.46
CA PRO A 117 -16.61 -3.69 21.27
C PRO A 117 -15.13 -3.33 21.22
N ASN A 118 -14.27 -4.20 21.78
CA ASN A 118 -12.82 -4.04 21.79
C ASN A 118 -12.12 -4.73 20.61
N SER A 119 -12.86 -5.16 19.57
CA SER A 119 -12.28 -5.84 18.39
C SER A 119 -11.68 -4.88 17.35
N GLY A 120 -11.57 -3.59 17.65
CA GLY A 120 -11.04 -2.59 16.72
C GLY A 120 -9.65 -2.99 16.21
N GLY A 121 -9.45 -2.93 14.89
CA GLY A 121 -8.17 -3.28 14.25
C GLY A 121 -7.90 -4.79 14.10
N LYS A 122 -8.79 -5.67 14.59
CA LYS A 122 -8.58 -7.13 14.56
C LYS A 122 -8.70 -7.69 13.15
N PHE A 123 -9.65 -7.18 12.36
CA PHE A 123 -9.80 -7.59 10.96
C PHE A 123 -8.56 -7.22 10.14
N GLU A 124 -8.09 -5.99 10.28
CA GLU A 124 -6.88 -5.47 9.64
C GLU A 124 -5.65 -6.29 10.05
N SER A 125 -5.54 -6.64 11.34
CA SER A 125 -4.44 -7.48 11.84
C SER A 125 -4.47 -8.90 11.24
N ILE A 126 -5.65 -9.51 11.11
CA ILE A 126 -5.82 -10.81 10.45
C ILE A 126 -5.45 -10.71 8.97
N VAL A 127 -5.99 -9.72 8.26
CA VAL A 127 -5.70 -9.46 6.84
C VAL A 127 -4.19 -9.31 6.62
N GLN A 128 -3.54 -8.45 7.41
CA GLN A 128 -2.10 -8.22 7.35
C GLN A 128 -1.31 -9.51 7.64
N GLY A 129 -1.60 -10.18 8.76
CA GLY A 129 -0.87 -11.36 9.19
C GLY A 129 -0.97 -12.50 8.17
N VAL A 130 -2.18 -12.77 7.69
CA VAL A 130 -2.45 -13.87 6.76
C VAL A 130 -1.89 -13.59 5.36
N LEU A 131 -2.08 -12.37 4.83
CA LEU A 131 -1.55 -12.02 3.51
C LEU A 131 -0.02 -12.10 3.50
N LEU A 132 0.64 -11.46 4.47
CA LEU A 132 2.10 -11.38 4.50
C LEU A 132 2.75 -12.74 4.79
N ALA A 133 2.09 -13.61 5.55
CA ALA A 133 2.57 -14.99 5.77
C ALA A 133 2.67 -15.82 4.49
N LYS A 134 1.98 -15.41 3.40
CA LYS A 134 1.98 -16.07 2.10
C LYS A 134 2.70 -15.27 1.00
N ALA A 135 3.37 -14.18 1.36
CA ALA A 135 4.01 -13.31 0.38
C ALA A 135 5.12 -14.04 -0.42
N PRO A 136 5.05 -14.06 -1.77
CA PRO A 136 6.09 -14.65 -2.59
C PRO A 136 7.32 -13.74 -2.64
N TYR A 137 8.53 -14.29 -2.77
CA TYR A 137 9.77 -13.51 -2.76
C TYR A 137 9.80 -12.36 -3.80
N ASN A 138 9.19 -12.58 -4.98
CA ASN A 138 9.24 -11.63 -6.10
C ASN A 138 8.24 -10.48 -6.01
N HIS A 139 7.32 -10.45 -5.03
CA HIS A 139 6.28 -9.41 -4.98
C HIS A 139 6.86 -7.99 -4.95
N GLN A 140 8.00 -7.82 -4.25
CA GLN A 140 8.69 -6.54 -4.10
C GLN A 140 9.04 -5.91 -5.45
N ARG A 141 9.37 -6.72 -6.46
CA ARG A 141 9.70 -6.23 -7.80
C ARG A 141 8.48 -5.61 -8.49
N VAL A 142 7.33 -6.26 -8.40
CA VAL A 142 6.08 -5.77 -8.98
C VAL A 142 5.65 -4.47 -8.31
N VAL A 143 5.69 -4.44 -6.96
CA VAL A 143 5.42 -3.23 -6.17
C VAL A 143 6.36 -2.08 -6.57
N LYS A 144 7.66 -2.37 -6.68
CA LYS A 144 8.67 -1.38 -7.11
C LYS A 144 8.41 -0.83 -8.51
N MET A 145 8.02 -1.68 -9.46
CA MET A 145 7.68 -1.25 -10.82
C MET A 145 6.40 -0.39 -10.83
N PHE A 146 5.40 -0.73 -10.02
CA PHE A 146 4.18 0.05 -9.87
C PHE A 146 4.46 1.48 -9.37
N PHE A 147 5.17 1.63 -8.25
CA PHE A 147 5.52 2.94 -7.71
C PHE A 147 6.55 3.68 -8.57
N GLY A 148 7.46 2.96 -9.23
CA GLY A 148 8.45 3.54 -10.13
C GLY A 148 7.81 4.22 -11.35
N LEU A 149 6.84 3.55 -11.98
CA LEU A 149 6.10 4.10 -13.11
C LEU A 149 5.22 5.27 -12.68
N SER A 150 4.53 5.18 -11.53
CA SER A 150 3.68 6.28 -11.05
C SER A 150 4.50 7.52 -10.70
N PHE A 151 5.66 7.37 -10.05
CA PHE A 151 6.58 8.47 -9.78
C PHE A 151 7.06 9.13 -11.07
N LYS A 152 7.45 8.33 -12.07
CA LYS A 152 7.90 8.83 -13.38
C LYS A 152 6.80 9.64 -14.08
N VAL A 153 5.57 9.13 -14.07
CA VAL A 153 4.40 9.83 -14.64
C VAL A 153 4.09 11.11 -13.87
N PHE A 154 4.19 11.09 -12.54
CA PHE A 154 3.97 12.26 -11.69
C PHE A 154 4.99 13.37 -11.97
N CYS A 155 6.29 13.06 -12.00
CA CYS A 155 7.31 14.06 -12.33
C CYS A 155 7.11 14.62 -13.74
N HIS A 156 6.68 13.79 -14.69
CA HIS A 156 6.37 14.26 -16.04
C HIS A 156 5.16 15.20 -16.06
N SER A 157 4.11 14.92 -15.28
CA SER A 157 2.93 15.79 -15.21
C SER A 157 3.18 17.14 -14.53
N GLU A 158 4.10 17.20 -13.58
CA GLU A 158 4.49 18.47 -12.93
C GLU A 158 5.42 19.32 -13.81
N ASN A 159 6.21 18.67 -14.68
CA ASN A 159 7.17 19.33 -15.58
C ASN A 159 6.59 19.75 -16.94
N THR A 160 5.27 19.65 -17.17
CA THR A 160 4.64 19.95 -18.48
C THR A 160 4.70 21.42 -18.93
N HIS A 161 5.49 22.27 -18.28
CA HIS A 161 5.77 23.63 -18.74
C HIS A 161 6.86 23.72 -19.82
N ASP A 162 7.57 22.62 -20.12
CA ASP A 162 8.56 22.54 -21.20
C ASP A 162 8.04 21.65 -22.34
N GLU A 163 7.12 22.20 -23.13
CA GLU A 163 6.58 21.55 -24.34
C GLU A 163 7.66 21.54 -25.45
N SER A 164 8.57 20.57 -25.41
CA SER A 164 9.23 20.13 -26.66
C SER A 164 8.22 19.29 -27.45
N LEU A 165 7.44 19.96 -28.30
CA LEU A 165 6.40 19.38 -29.19
C LEU A 165 6.92 18.36 -30.23
N GLU A 166 8.17 17.90 -30.12
CA GLU A 166 8.86 17.05 -31.10
C GLU A 166 9.06 15.60 -30.65
N GLU A 167 8.70 15.23 -29.42
CA GLU A 167 8.87 13.86 -28.94
C GLU A 167 7.68 12.95 -29.34
N LEU A 168 7.97 11.95 -30.17
CA LEU A 168 7.01 10.91 -30.59
C LEU A 168 6.58 9.99 -29.44
N ILE A 169 7.32 9.99 -28.33
CA ILE A 169 7.10 9.12 -27.17
C ILE A 169 6.95 10.00 -25.92
N CYS A 170 5.88 9.78 -25.16
CA CYS A 170 5.67 10.42 -23.88
C CYS A 170 6.71 9.97 -22.84
N GLN A 171 7.49 10.91 -22.30
CA GLN A 171 8.51 10.64 -21.29
C GLN A 171 7.95 10.11 -19.96
N GLY A 172 6.67 10.34 -19.66
CA GLY A 172 6.01 9.78 -18.48
C GLY A 172 5.71 8.29 -18.65
N CYS A 173 4.74 7.96 -19.50
CA CYS A 173 4.23 6.59 -19.65
C CYS A 173 4.96 5.74 -20.70
N SER A 174 5.94 6.32 -21.42
CA SER A 174 6.73 5.64 -22.48
C SER A 174 5.88 5.07 -23.62
N GLN A 175 4.69 5.65 -23.85
CA GLN A 175 3.81 5.34 -24.98
C GLN A 175 3.96 6.41 -26.06
N GLU A 176 3.51 6.09 -27.28
CA GLU A 176 3.35 7.08 -28.34
C GLU A 176 2.53 8.28 -27.84
N SER A 177 2.92 9.50 -28.19
CA SER A 177 2.31 10.73 -27.66
C SER A 177 0.79 10.80 -27.91
N GLU A 178 0.31 10.27 -29.04
CA GLU A 178 -1.12 10.13 -29.37
C GLU A 178 -1.87 9.13 -28.48
N ARG A 179 -1.17 8.22 -27.83
CA ARG A 179 -1.68 7.16 -26.95
C ARG A 179 -1.18 7.33 -25.52
N CYS A 180 -0.91 8.57 -25.10
CA CYS A 180 -0.45 8.86 -23.75
C CYS A 180 -1.48 8.42 -22.69
N MET A 181 -1.02 7.65 -21.71
CA MET A 181 -1.85 7.06 -20.65
C MET A 181 -1.58 7.67 -19.26
N CYS A 182 -0.84 8.78 -19.17
CA CYS A 182 -0.42 9.37 -17.88
C CYS A 182 -1.60 9.66 -16.94
N LYS A 183 -2.71 10.23 -17.46
CA LYS A 183 -3.91 10.50 -16.66
C LYS A 183 -4.57 9.22 -16.11
N GLU A 184 -4.63 8.16 -16.91
CA GLU A 184 -5.18 6.89 -16.45
C GLU A 184 -4.28 6.23 -15.40
N ILE A 185 -2.96 6.29 -15.60
CA ILE A 185 -1.98 5.76 -14.63
C ILE A 185 -2.15 6.47 -13.29
N LEU A 186 -2.24 7.81 -13.25
CA LEU A 186 -2.44 8.55 -12.01
C LEU A 186 -3.78 8.18 -11.32
N LYS A 187 -4.85 8.00 -12.10
CA LYS A 187 -6.15 7.57 -11.54
C LYS A 187 -6.09 6.19 -10.91
N LYS A 188 -5.53 5.21 -11.63
CA LYS A 188 -5.34 3.84 -11.11
C LYS A 188 -4.40 3.82 -9.91
N PHE A 189 -3.38 4.68 -9.92
CA PHE A 189 -2.44 4.82 -8.81
C PHE A 189 -3.14 5.28 -7.53
N SER A 190 -3.90 6.38 -7.59
CA SER A 190 -4.68 6.90 -6.45
C SER A 190 -5.69 5.85 -5.95
N GLU A 191 -6.43 5.18 -6.85
CA GLU A 191 -7.37 4.12 -6.47
C GLU A 191 -6.71 2.95 -5.71
N ALA A 192 -5.59 2.42 -6.22
CA ALA A 192 -4.87 1.34 -5.56
C ALA A 192 -4.29 1.78 -4.20
N ASN A 193 -3.81 3.01 -4.11
CA ASN A 193 -3.29 3.56 -2.85
C ASN A 193 -4.41 3.68 -1.81
N ASN A 194 -5.58 4.18 -2.20
CA ASN A 194 -6.74 4.29 -1.30
C ASN A 194 -7.19 2.91 -0.80
N HIS A 195 -7.17 1.89 -1.67
CA HIS A 195 -7.41 0.51 -1.25
C HIS A 195 -6.35 -0.01 -0.26
N LEU A 196 -5.06 0.21 -0.53
CA LEU A 196 -3.98 -0.19 0.37
C LEU A 196 -4.08 0.48 1.75
N VAL A 197 -4.39 1.77 1.77
CA VAL A 197 -4.58 2.56 2.99
C VAL A 197 -5.78 2.04 3.78
N ARG A 198 -6.94 1.88 3.13
CA ARG A 198 -8.16 1.39 3.79
C ARG A 198 -8.04 -0.03 4.35
N LEU A 199 -7.20 -0.86 3.73
CA LEU A 199 -6.90 -2.21 4.23
C LEU A 199 -5.77 -2.25 5.26
N GLY A 200 -5.13 -1.11 5.56
CA GLY A 200 -3.97 -1.04 6.44
C GLY A 200 -2.72 -1.76 5.89
N LEU A 201 -2.61 -1.88 4.56
CA LEU A 201 -1.54 -2.63 3.88
C LEU A 201 -0.43 -1.74 3.33
N MET A 202 -0.63 -0.42 3.24
CA MET A 202 0.34 0.52 2.63
C MET A 202 1.76 0.36 3.20
N GLU A 203 1.93 0.57 4.51
CA GLU A 203 3.25 0.48 5.15
C GLU A 203 3.85 -0.93 5.08
N ARG A 204 3.00 -1.97 5.16
CA ARG A 204 3.44 -3.37 5.23
C ARG A 204 3.85 -3.94 3.87
N LEU A 205 3.18 -3.54 2.80
CA LEU A 205 3.34 -4.09 1.45
C LEU A 205 4.21 -3.18 0.56
N ALA A 206 4.15 -1.86 0.78
CA ALA A 206 4.76 -0.87 -0.09
C ALA A 206 5.81 0.01 0.60
N GLY A 207 5.77 0.15 1.93
CA GLY A 207 6.63 1.10 2.66
C GLY A 207 8.12 0.94 2.37
N GLU A 208 8.63 -0.29 2.32
CA GLU A 208 10.05 -0.54 1.99
C GLU A 208 10.37 -0.18 0.53
N GLN A 209 9.51 -0.53 -0.41
CA GLN A 209 9.71 -0.26 -1.84
C GLN A 209 9.59 1.24 -2.15
N LEU A 210 8.68 1.95 -1.47
CA LEU A 210 8.58 3.40 -1.49
C LEU A 210 9.87 4.05 -0.99
N ARG A 211 10.38 3.60 0.16
CA ARG A 211 11.64 4.09 0.73
C ARG A 211 12.82 3.87 -0.21
N GLU A 212 12.97 2.66 -0.75
CA GLU A 212 14.03 2.34 -1.71
C GLU A 212 13.94 3.21 -2.97
N LEU A 213 12.73 3.39 -3.52
CA LEU A 213 12.50 4.19 -4.71
C LEU A 213 12.94 5.64 -4.46
N LEU A 214 12.51 6.25 -3.36
CA LEU A 214 12.85 7.64 -3.03
C LEU A 214 14.36 7.79 -2.79
N GLN A 215 14.99 6.86 -2.07
CA GLN A 215 16.44 6.87 -1.87
C GLN A 215 17.21 6.73 -3.20
N MET A 216 16.75 5.88 -4.11
CA MET A 216 17.33 5.75 -5.45
C MET A 216 17.17 7.05 -6.26
N ARG A 217 16.01 7.69 -6.19
CA ARG A 217 15.74 8.96 -6.89
C ARG A 217 16.59 10.10 -6.35
N ILE A 218 16.70 10.25 -5.03
CA ILE A 218 17.61 11.20 -4.40
C ILE A 218 19.04 10.98 -4.88
N LYS A 219 19.54 9.73 -4.84
CA LYS A 219 20.89 9.41 -5.33
C LYS A 219 21.10 9.82 -6.79
N SER A 220 20.16 9.48 -7.65
CA SER A 220 20.25 9.77 -9.09
C SER A 220 20.25 11.28 -9.35
N TYR A 221 19.32 12.01 -8.72
CA TYR A 221 19.19 13.45 -8.90
C TYR A 221 20.40 14.23 -8.36
N VAL A 222 20.93 13.83 -7.19
CA VAL A 222 22.17 14.41 -6.65
C VAL A 222 23.35 14.14 -7.60
N GLN A 223 23.45 12.93 -8.16
CA GLN A 223 24.49 12.60 -9.13
C GLN A 223 24.37 13.43 -10.41
N GLU A 224 23.16 13.58 -10.96
CA GLU A 224 22.91 14.36 -12.18
C GLU A 224 23.26 15.84 -12.01
N LEU A 225 22.86 16.46 -10.90
CA LEU A 225 23.13 17.87 -10.63
C LEU A 225 24.59 18.15 -10.24
N CYS A 226 25.19 17.28 -9.43
CA CYS A 226 26.50 17.56 -8.82
C CYS A 226 27.67 17.10 -9.66
N LYS A 227 27.53 16.03 -10.46
CA LYS A 227 28.65 15.41 -11.16
C LYS A 227 29.31 16.38 -12.12
N GLY A 228 30.56 16.74 -11.82
CA GLY A 228 31.35 17.65 -12.66
C GLY A 228 31.05 19.14 -12.47
N SER A 229 30.12 19.49 -11.58
CA SER A 229 29.85 20.87 -11.16
C SER A 229 30.38 21.10 -9.75
N PHE A 230 31.30 22.05 -9.55
CA PHE A 230 31.83 22.39 -8.22
C PHE A 230 30.95 23.40 -7.45
N SER A 231 29.84 23.84 -8.04
CA SER A 231 28.90 24.79 -7.42
C SER A 231 28.05 24.12 -6.35
N SER A 232 27.68 24.86 -5.30
CA SER A 232 26.75 24.36 -4.29
C SER A 232 25.33 24.28 -4.87
N HIS A 233 24.77 23.07 -4.91
CA HIS A 233 23.41 22.79 -5.40
C HIS A 233 22.46 22.37 -4.27
N LEU A 234 22.87 22.57 -3.02
CA LEU A 234 22.16 22.05 -1.85
C LEU A 234 20.74 22.62 -1.73
N ALA A 235 20.56 23.94 -1.96
CA ALA A 235 19.26 24.59 -1.86
C ALA A 235 18.28 24.11 -2.95
N GLU A 236 18.77 23.81 -4.15
CA GLU A 236 17.96 23.25 -5.24
C GLU A 236 17.50 21.83 -4.89
N LEU A 237 18.40 21.02 -4.35
CA LEU A 237 18.12 19.66 -3.88
C LEU A 237 17.10 19.64 -2.73
N GLU A 238 17.21 20.56 -1.77
CA GLU A 238 16.25 20.73 -0.68
C GLU A 238 14.88 21.15 -1.20
N SER A 239 14.85 22.15 -2.10
CA SER A 239 13.61 22.62 -2.71
C SER A 239 12.91 21.52 -3.50
N TRP A 240 13.64 20.73 -4.28
CA TRP A 240 13.09 19.58 -5.01
C TRP A 240 12.50 18.53 -4.06
N LEU A 241 13.18 18.24 -2.96
CA LEU A 241 12.69 17.28 -1.97
C LEU A 241 11.38 17.77 -1.30
N GLU A 242 11.32 19.04 -0.93
CA GLU A 242 10.16 19.64 -0.25
C GLU A 242 8.98 19.91 -1.19
N THR A 243 9.21 20.01 -2.51
CA THR A 243 8.16 20.26 -3.49
C THR A 243 7.74 18.97 -4.20
N VAL A 244 8.63 18.35 -4.97
CA VAL A 244 8.29 17.20 -5.83
C VAL A 244 8.07 15.93 -5.02
N VAL A 245 9.00 15.60 -4.12
CA VAL A 245 8.90 14.34 -3.35
C VAL A 245 7.76 14.41 -2.35
N MET A 246 7.58 15.54 -1.67
CA MET A 246 6.43 15.73 -0.77
C MET A 246 5.10 15.72 -1.49
N ALA A 247 4.98 16.41 -2.63
CA ALA A 247 3.73 16.39 -3.40
C ALA A 247 3.38 14.98 -3.87
N TRP A 248 4.38 14.21 -4.33
CA TRP A 248 4.15 12.82 -4.70
C TRP A 248 3.76 11.94 -3.51
N LEU A 249 4.42 12.10 -2.36
CA LEU A 249 4.07 11.38 -1.13
C LEU A 249 2.64 11.73 -0.68
N ASN A 250 2.22 12.98 -0.78
CA ASN A 250 0.82 13.34 -0.50
C ASN A 250 -0.15 12.58 -1.43
N CYS A 251 0.17 12.40 -2.71
CA CYS A 251 -0.61 11.56 -3.62
C CYS A 251 -0.55 10.05 -3.29
N VAL A 252 0.52 9.57 -2.64
CA VAL A 252 0.61 8.17 -2.19
C VAL A 252 -0.40 7.90 -1.08
N TYR A 253 -0.72 8.89 -0.27
CA TYR A 253 -1.53 8.72 0.95
C TYR A 253 -2.79 9.60 0.98
N GLU A 254 -3.27 10.01 -0.19
CA GLU A 254 -4.21 11.10 -0.51
C GLU A 254 -5.57 11.14 0.24
N GLU A 255 -5.85 10.22 1.16
CA GLU A 255 -7.14 10.10 1.86
C GLU A 255 -7.07 10.02 3.40
N GLN A 256 -5.90 10.19 4.03
CA GLN A 256 -5.83 10.24 5.50
C GLN A 256 -5.83 11.67 6.02
N ASP A 257 -7.02 12.20 6.34
CA ASP A 257 -7.21 13.42 7.14
C ASP A 257 -6.89 13.16 8.63
N ASP A 258 -5.84 12.39 8.89
CA ASP A 258 -5.42 11.88 10.19
C ASP A 258 -4.12 12.57 10.63
N VAL A 259 -4.09 13.03 11.87
CA VAL A 259 -2.90 13.59 12.52
C VAL A 259 -1.74 12.59 12.49
N ALA A 260 -2.04 11.28 12.60
CA ALA A 260 -1.04 10.23 12.50
C ALA A 260 -0.38 10.18 11.10
N HIS A 261 -1.15 10.49 10.06
CA HIS A 261 -0.66 10.48 8.68
C HIS A 261 0.31 11.62 8.41
N SER A 262 -0.08 12.84 8.81
CA SER A 262 0.80 14.01 8.74
C SER A 262 2.14 13.77 9.46
N LEU A 263 2.09 13.14 10.65
CA LEU A 263 3.29 12.79 11.40
C LEU A 263 4.19 11.79 10.64
N VAL A 264 3.61 10.79 9.98
CA VAL A 264 4.37 9.80 9.18
C VAL A 264 5.06 10.47 7.99
N LEU A 265 4.38 11.39 7.31
CA LEU A 265 4.96 12.18 6.22
C LEU A 265 6.10 13.08 6.72
N GLU A 266 5.87 13.80 7.82
CA GLU A 266 6.89 14.67 8.45
C GLU A 266 8.14 13.87 8.88
N LEU A 267 7.95 12.70 9.49
CA LEU A 267 9.07 11.84 9.86
C LEU A 267 9.79 11.28 8.63
N SER A 268 9.05 10.97 7.56
CA SER A 268 9.61 10.47 6.32
C SER A 268 10.46 11.53 5.62
N ILE A 269 10.00 12.78 5.55
CA ILE A 269 10.77 13.87 4.93
C ILE A 269 12.05 14.20 5.70
N VAL A 270 12.02 14.15 7.04
CA VAL A 270 13.22 14.33 7.86
C VAL A 270 14.26 13.24 7.56
N LYS A 271 13.84 11.98 7.46
CA LYS A 271 14.73 10.86 7.10
C LYS A 271 15.30 11.00 5.68
N LEU A 272 14.47 11.40 4.72
CA LEU A 272 14.89 11.60 3.33
C LEU A 272 15.87 12.78 3.21
N ARG A 273 15.65 13.87 3.94
CA ARG A 273 16.56 15.02 4.01
C ARG A 273 17.91 14.65 4.61
N HIS A 274 17.93 13.89 5.71
CA HIS A 274 19.18 13.35 6.26
C HIS A 274 19.93 12.50 5.23
N PHE A 275 19.23 11.61 4.54
CA PHE A 275 19.81 10.78 3.50
C PHE A 275 20.32 11.58 2.29
N LEU A 276 19.65 12.67 1.93
CA LEU A 276 20.08 13.61 0.90
C LEU A 276 21.39 14.28 1.28
N TYR A 277 21.52 14.77 2.51
CA TYR A 277 22.77 15.36 3.01
C TYR A 277 23.91 14.34 3.02
N GLU A 278 23.67 13.13 3.53
CA GLU A 278 24.67 12.06 3.54
C GLU A 278 25.16 11.75 2.11
N THR A 279 24.23 11.62 1.16
CA THR A 279 24.52 11.34 -0.25
C THR A 279 25.29 12.48 -0.90
N TYR A 280 24.86 13.73 -0.70
CA TYR A 280 25.53 14.93 -1.21
C TYR A 280 26.95 15.06 -0.67
N THR A 281 27.12 14.92 0.65
CA THR A 281 28.45 14.97 1.28
C THR A 281 29.37 13.88 0.73
N LYS A 282 28.87 12.65 0.56
CA LYS A 282 29.66 11.56 0.00
C LYS A 282 30.18 11.89 -1.41
N ILE A 283 29.30 12.38 -2.30
CA ILE A 283 29.68 12.77 -3.66
C ILE A 283 30.71 13.90 -3.63
N ARG A 284 30.52 14.92 -2.78
CA ARG A 284 31.47 16.03 -2.64
C ARG A 284 32.83 15.59 -2.12
N VAL A 285 32.88 14.63 -1.19
CA VAL A 285 34.14 14.04 -0.71
C VAL A 285 34.85 13.27 -1.84
N GLU A 286 34.12 12.46 -2.61
CA GLU A 286 34.67 11.72 -3.74
C GLU A 286 35.24 12.66 -4.82
N GLU A 287 34.51 13.72 -5.16
CA GLU A 287 34.98 14.76 -6.08
C GLU A 287 36.17 15.55 -5.51
N PHE A 288 36.19 15.84 -4.21
CA PHE A 288 37.29 16.53 -3.55
C PHE A 288 38.61 15.78 -3.69
N PHE A 289 38.61 14.44 -3.55
CA PHE A 289 39.79 13.61 -3.82
C PHE A 289 40.24 13.72 -5.28
N ASN A 290 39.31 13.71 -6.23
CA ASN A 290 39.63 13.89 -7.66
C ASN A 290 40.23 15.27 -7.95
N ILE A 291 39.73 16.33 -7.30
CA ILE A 291 40.26 17.69 -7.42
C ILE A 291 41.68 17.80 -6.84
N ILE A 292 41.92 17.24 -5.65
CA ILE A 292 43.23 17.28 -5.00
C ILE A 292 44.24 16.48 -5.81
N ILE A 293 43.92 15.24 -6.21
CA ILE A 293 44.82 14.40 -7.01
C ILE A 293 45.09 15.06 -8.37
N GLY A 294 44.07 15.61 -9.02
CA GLY A 294 44.22 16.33 -10.29
C GLY A 294 45.02 17.64 -10.17
N LYS A 295 45.00 18.31 -9.02
CA LYS A 295 45.86 19.49 -8.75
C LYS A 295 47.29 19.08 -8.36
N LEU A 296 47.47 17.99 -7.61
CA LEU A 296 48.78 17.48 -7.20
C LEU A 296 49.56 16.86 -8.37
N LEU A 297 48.89 16.21 -9.31
CA LEU A 297 49.53 15.67 -10.52
C LEU A 297 49.99 16.79 -11.47
N ARG A 298 49.24 17.89 -11.57
CA ARG A 298 49.63 19.08 -12.37
C ARG A 298 50.79 19.89 -11.80
N HIS A 299 51.17 19.65 -10.55
CA HIS A 299 52.35 20.28 -9.92
C HIS A 299 53.61 19.41 -10.00
N ARG A 300 53.57 18.25 -10.68
CA ARG A 300 54.71 17.35 -10.89
C ARG A 300 55.30 17.39 -12.31
N ASP A 301 54.71 18.14 -13.23
CA ASP A 301 55.24 18.47 -14.56
C ASP A 301 55.69 19.93 -14.59
#